data_AF-A0A1I1WKA0-F1
#
_entry.id   AF-A0A1I1WKA0-F1
#
_cell.length_a   1.000
_cell.length_b   1.000
_cell.length_c   1.000
_cell.angle_alpha   90.00
_cell.angle_beta   90.00
_cell.angle_gamma   90.00
#
_symmetry.space_group_name_H-M   'P 1'
#
loop_
_entity.id
_entity.type
_entity.pdbx_description
1 polymer ?
#
loop_
_entity_poly.entity_id
_entity_poly.type
_entity_poly.pdbx_seq_one_letter_code
_entity_poly.pdbx_strand_id
1 'polypeptide(L)'
;MTPTSTPRSYEFSAAENVIIRQLVDAMRFVAAASLAVGAFVLILGIAGLVSHGRAGLGPALGDFAESVVFVLIGLWLQRAVDAFNRVVDTSGDDITHLLNALRELTRVFSLQRTVLVLAAIVIVMAIGIHGVLSLG
;
A
#
# COMPACT_ATOMS: atom_id res chain seq x y z
N MET A 1 24.94 32.69 34.54
CA MET A 1 24.38 31.47 33.91
C MET A 1 23.06 31.86 33.28
N THR A 2 23.01 32.01 31.96
CA THR A 2 21.76 32.18 31.23
C THR A 2 21.07 30.81 31.16
N PRO A 3 19.80 30.66 31.55
CA PRO A 3 19.07 29.42 31.33
C PRO A 3 18.91 29.24 29.82
N THR A 4 19.63 28.27 29.25
CA THR A 4 19.36 27.78 27.90
C THR A 4 18.01 27.10 27.95
N SER A 5 16.95 27.78 27.50
CA SER A 5 15.68 27.14 27.20
C SER A 5 15.96 26.07 26.16
N THR A 6 15.88 24.80 26.54
CA THR A 6 15.90 23.69 25.59
C THR A 6 14.89 24.02 24.48
N PRO A 7 15.25 23.98 23.19
CA PRO A 7 14.30 24.26 22.13
C PRO A 7 13.10 23.35 22.32
N ARG A 8 11.92 23.93 22.54
CA ARG A 8 10.69 23.15 22.64
C ARG A 8 10.48 22.48 21.29
N SER A 9 10.43 21.16 21.26
CA SER A 9 9.97 20.41 20.08
C SER A 9 8.61 20.97 19.66
N TYR A 10 8.41 21.10 18.36
CA TYR A 10 7.14 21.56 17.84
C TYR A 10 6.09 20.47 18.06
N GLU A 11 4.91 20.88 18.51
CA GLU A 11 3.77 20.03 18.82
C GLU A 11 2.57 20.49 17.98
N PHE A 12 1.83 19.55 17.42
CA PHE A 12 0.63 19.84 16.65
C PHE A 12 -0.50 20.30 17.56
N SER A 13 -1.21 21.33 17.10
CA SER A 13 -2.46 21.77 17.70
C SER A 13 -3.56 20.72 17.52
N ALA A 14 -4.63 20.84 18.31
CA ALA A 14 -5.80 19.98 18.16
C ALA A 14 -6.40 20.02 16.75
N ALA A 15 -6.36 21.17 16.09
CA ALA A 15 -6.86 21.36 14.73
C ALA A 15 -5.97 20.63 13.69
N GLU A 16 -4.64 20.71 13.82
CA GLU A 16 -3.70 19.98 12.95
C GLU A 16 -3.84 18.46 13.13
N ASN A 17 -4.02 17.99 14.37
CA ASN A 17 -4.28 16.58 14.67
C ASN A 17 -5.57 16.05 14.05
N VAL A 18 -6.58 16.90 13.78
CA VAL A 18 -7.78 16.48 13.03
C VAL A 18 -7.42 16.13 11.58
N ILE A 19 -6.54 16.90 10.94
CA ILE A 19 -6.10 16.65 9.55
C ILE A 19 -5.34 15.31 9.49
N ILE A 20 -4.47 15.06 10.46
CA ILE A 20 -3.71 13.80 10.54
C ILE A 20 -4.66 12.61 10.76
N ARG A 21 -5.66 12.75 11.63
CA ARG A 21 -6.69 11.71 11.84
C ARG A 21 -7.48 11.41 10.58
N GLN A 22 -7.89 12.43 9.82
CA GLN A 22 -8.58 12.21 8.54
C GLN A 22 -7.73 11.42 7.55
N LEU A 23 -6.42 11.71 7.47
CA LEU A 23 -5.49 10.93 6.68
C LEU A 23 -5.40 9.47 7.16
N VAL A 24 -5.26 9.27 8.47
CA VAL A 24 -5.25 7.93 9.10
C VAL A 24 -6.49 7.13 8.74
N ASP A 25 -7.67 7.73 8.85
CA ASP A 25 -8.94 7.05 8.59
C ASP A 25 -9.08 6.67 7.11
N ALA A 26 -8.69 7.57 6.19
CA ALA A 26 -8.66 7.27 4.77
C ALA A 26 -7.67 6.13 4.45
N MET A 27 -6.46 6.17 5.02
CA MET A 27 -5.47 5.10 4.83
C MET A 27 -5.95 3.77 5.40
N ARG A 28 -6.61 3.76 6.57
CA ARG A 28 -7.21 2.55 7.17
C ARG A 28 -8.25 1.94 6.24
N PHE A 29 -9.13 2.77 5.70
CA PHE A 29 -10.13 2.31 4.73
C PHE A 29 -9.46 1.68 3.51
N VAL A 30 -8.49 2.36 2.90
CA VAL A 30 -7.78 1.83 1.72
C VAL A 30 -7.00 0.56 2.06
N ALA A 31 -6.42 0.46 3.26
CA ALA A 31 -5.71 -0.73 3.70
C ALA A 31 -6.66 -1.93 3.81
N ALA A 32 -7.78 -1.76 4.50
CA ALA A 32 -8.81 -2.78 4.66
C ALA A 32 -9.43 -3.18 3.31
N ALA A 33 -9.76 -2.21 2.46
CA ALA A 33 -10.29 -2.44 1.12
C ALA A 33 -9.30 -3.21 0.25
N SER A 34 -8.01 -2.86 0.29
CA SER A 34 -6.96 -3.55 -0.47
C SER A 34 -6.81 -5.00 0.00
N LEU A 35 -6.81 -5.26 1.31
CA LEU A 35 -6.78 -6.62 1.85
C LEU A 35 -8.00 -7.43 1.41
N ALA A 36 -9.20 -6.83 1.46
CA ALA A 36 -10.44 -7.48 1.06
C ALA A 36 -10.45 -7.81 -0.45
N VAL A 37 -10.03 -6.87 -1.30
CA VAL A 37 -9.90 -7.07 -2.75
C VAL A 37 -8.87 -8.16 -3.05
N GLY A 38 -7.69 -8.11 -2.44
CA GLY A 38 -6.65 -9.13 -2.63
C GLY A 38 -7.15 -10.53 -2.25
N ALA A 39 -7.81 -10.67 -1.11
CA ALA A 39 -8.41 -11.95 -0.69
C ALA A 39 -9.50 -12.41 -1.67
N PHE A 40 -10.36 -11.51 -2.13
CA PHE A 40 -11.43 -11.81 -3.08
C PHE A 40 -10.87 -12.30 -4.43
N VAL A 41 -9.90 -11.58 -5.00
CA VAL A 41 -9.24 -11.96 -6.26
C VAL A 41 -8.54 -13.32 -6.13
N LEU A 42 -7.87 -13.57 -5.01
CA LEU A 42 -7.25 -14.88 -4.75
C LEU A 42 -8.28 -16.02 -4.75
N ILE A 43 -9.42 -15.83 -4.11
CA ILE A 43 -10.51 -16.81 -4.08
C ILE A 43 -11.04 -17.08 -5.49
N LEU A 44 -11.23 -16.03 -6.29
CA LEU A 44 -11.67 -16.17 -7.69
C LEU A 44 -10.64 -16.95 -8.52
N GLY A 45 -9.34 -16.66 -8.39
CA GLY A 45 -8.29 -17.39 -9.09
C GLY A 45 -8.25 -18.87 -8.73
N ILE A 46 -8.41 -19.20 -7.44
CA ILE A 46 -8.50 -20.60 -6.99
C ILE A 46 -9.76 -21.28 -7.54
N ALA A 47 -10.92 -20.62 -7.49
CA ALA A 47 -12.16 -21.16 -8.03
C ALA A 47 -12.08 -21.37 -9.54
N GLY A 48 -11.45 -20.44 -10.27
CA GLY A 48 -11.15 -20.55 -11.70
C GLY A 48 -10.26 -21.74 -12.02
N LEU A 49 -9.20 -21.94 -11.22
CA LEU A 49 -8.29 -23.09 -11.36
C LEU A 49 -9.01 -24.42 -11.12
N VAL A 50 -9.85 -24.50 -10.09
CA VAL A 50 -10.61 -25.72 -9.76
C VAL A 50 -11.63 -26.05 -10.86
N SER A 51 -12.30 -25.03 -11.41
CA SER A 51 -13.34 -25.22 -12.43
C SER A 51 -12.78 -25.56 -13.82
N HIS A 52 -11.62 -25.00 -14.21
CA HIS A 52 -11.05 -25.16 -15.55
C HIS A 52 -9.82 -26.07 -15.60
N GLY A 53 -9.38 -26.60 -14.45
CA GLY A 53 -8.20 -27.45 -14.36
C GLY A 53 -6.96 -26.78 -14.95
N ARG A 54 -6.20 -27.52 -15.78
CA ARG A 54 -4.94 -27.00 -16.36
C ARG A 54 -5.15 -25.78 -17.27
N ALA A 55 -6.30 -25.63 -17.90
CA ALA A 55 -6.61 -24.45 -18.72
C ALA A 55 -6.75 -23.17 -17.89
N GLY A 56 -7.08 -23.30 -16.60
CA GLY A 56 -7.18 -22.19 -15.65
C GLY A 56 -5.83 -21.72 -15.06
N LEU A 57 -4.72 -22.43 -15.32
CA LEU A 57 -3.42 -22.10 -14.71
C LEU A 57 -2.92 -20.70 -15.09
N GLY A 58 -3.07 -20.30 -16.35
CA GLY A 58 -2.65 -18.98 -16.83
C GLY A 58 -3.36 -17.85 -16.09
N PRO A 59 -4.71 -17.78 -16.16
CA PRO A 59 -5.49 -16.79 -15.42
C PRO A 59 -5.23 -16.82 -13.91
N ALA A 60 -5.19 -18.01 -13.29
CA ALA A 60 -4.99 -18.15 -11.85
C ALA A 60 -3.63 -17.60 -11.38
N LEU A 61 -2.58 -17.69 -12.20
CA LEU A 61 -1.29 -17.06 -11.90
C LEU A 61 -1.36 -15.53 -11.97
N GLY A 62 -2.15 -14.99 -12.89
CA GLY A 62 -2.44 -13.55 -12.97
C GLY A 62 -3.17 -13.06 -11.73
N ASP A 63 -4.27 -13.71 -11.37
CA ASP A 63 -5.07 -13.40 -10.17
C ASP A 63 -4.23 -13.54 -8.89
N PHE A 64 -3.36 -14.56 -8.81
CA PHE A 64 -2.44 -14.72 -7.69
C PHE A 64 -1.47 -13.52 -7.60
N ALA A 65 -0.83 -13.13 -8.70
CA ALA A 65 0.07 -11.98 -8.71
C ALA A 65 -0.65 -10.69 -8.30
N GLU A 66 -1.85 -10.45 -8.82
CA GLU A 66 -2.69 -9.30 -8.45
C GLU A 66 -3.08 -9.32 -6.97
N SER A 67 -3.48 -10.48 -6.44
CA SER A 67 -3.82 -10.62 -5.02
C SER A 67 -2.65 -10.27 -4.10
N VAL A 68 -1.44 -10.71 -4.46
CA VAL A 68 -0.21 -10.41 -3.70
C VAL A 68 0.04 -8.90 -3.68
N VAL A 69 -0.14 -8.22 -4.81
CA VAL A 69 0.01 -6.76 -4.89
C VAL A 69 -0.95 -6.05 -3.93
N PHE A 70 -2.25 -6.37 -3.99
CA PHE A 70 -3.26 -5.76 -3.13
C PHE A 70 -3.03 -6.04 -1.65
N VAL A 71 -2.63 -7.27 -1.30
CA VAL A 71 -2.28 -7.63 0.07
C VAL A 71 -1.08 -6.84 0.57
N LEU A 72 -0.02 -6.72 -0.24
CA LEU A 72 1.17 -5.95 0.14
C LEU A 72 0.85 -4.46 0.34
N ILE A 73 0.03 -3.87 -0.53
CA ILE A 73 -0.46 -2.49 -0.37
C ILE A 73 -1.18 -2.35 0.97
N GLY A 74 -2.13 -3.23 1.26
CA GLY A 74 -2.89 -3.20 2.51
C GLY A 74 -2.02 -3.33 3.75
N LEU A 75 -1.10 -4.29 3.78
CA LEU A 75 -0.20 -4.52 4.91
C LEU A 75 0.74 -3.34 5.16
N TRP A 76 1.26 -2.69 4.12
CA TRP A 76 2.19 -1.57 4.29
C TRP A 76 1.47 -0.28 4.64
N LEU A 77 0.27 -0.07 4.07
CA LEU A 77 -0.55 1.08 4.43
C LEU A 77 -1.03 1.01 5.88
N GLN A 78 -1.29 -0.20 6.41
CA GLN A 78 -1.54 -0.41 7.84
C GLN A 78 -0.35 0.00 8.72
N ARG A 79 0.88 -0.27 8.30
CA ARG A 79 2.08 0.19 9.05
C ARG A 79 2.21 1.71 9.04
N ALA A 80 1.87 2.36 7.93
CA ALA A 80 1.84 3.82 7.85
C ALA A 80 0.76 4.40 8.78
N VAL A 81 -0.44 3.80 8.80
CA VAL A 81 -1.52 4.11 9.76
C VAL A 81 -1.01 4.05 11.19
N ASP A 82 -0.36 2.95 11.59
CA ASP A 82 0.13 2.77 12.96
C ASP A 82 1.20 3.81 13.31
N ALA A 83 2.00 4.25 12.34
CA ALA A 83 2.98 5.32 12.53
C ALA A 83 2.35 6.70 12.66
N PHE A 84 1.34 7.02 11.86
CA PHE A 84 0.61 8.29 11.95
C PHE A 84 -0.26 8.39 13.21
N ASN A 85 -0.82 7.28 13.72
CA ASN A 85 -1.52 7.29 15.01
C ASN A 85 -0.62 7.75 16.15
N ARG A 86 0.66 7.36 16.15
CA ARG A 86 1.61 7.83 17.16
C ARG A 86 1.78 9.35 17.16
N VAL A 87 1.65 10.01 16.01
CA VAL A 87 1.68 11.49 15.93
C VAL A 87 0.50 12.11 16.66
N VAL A 88 -0.65 11.43 16.66
CA VAL A 88 -1.90 11.94 17.23
C VAL A 88 -2.05 11.56 18.71
N ASP A 89 -1.61 10.36 19.07
CA ASP A 89 -1.86 9.74 20.37
C ASP A 89 -0.73 10.01 21.39
N THR A 90 0.42 10.52 20.93
CA THR A 90 1.57 10.85 21.79
C THR A 90 1.88 12.35 21.71
N SER A 91 2.70 12.83 22.65
CA SER A 91 3.12 14.23 22.73
C SER A 91 4.58 14.30 23.16
N GLY A 92 5.28 15.34 22.75
CA GLY A 92 6.64 15.67 23.18
C GLY A 92 7.68 15.57 22.07
N ASP A 93 7.35 14.99 20.91
CA ASP A 93 8.25 14.81 19.75
C ASP A 93 7.50 14.63 18.41
N ASP A 94 6.44 15.42 18.20
CA ASP A 94 5.49 15.23 17.08
C ASP A 94 6.15 15.24 15.69
N ILE A 95 7.14 16.11 15.46
CA ILE A 95 7.89 16.15 14.20
C ILE A 95 8.67 14.85 13.96
N THR A 96 9.25 14.27 15.01
CA THR A 96 9.97 12.99 14.92
C THR A 96 9.00 11.87 14.57
N HIS A 97 7.81 11.85 15.19
CA HIS A 97 6.76 10.89 14.85
C HIS A 97 6.27 11.08 13.41
N LEU A 98 6.08 12.33 12.95
CA LEU A 98 5.66 12.63 11.60
C LEU A 98 6.69 12.16 10.56
N LEU A 99 7.98 12.46 10.78
CA LEU A 99 9.04 12.03 9.86
C LEU A 99 9.13 10.51 9.77
N ASN A 100 8.93 9.80 10.88
CA ASN A 100 8.85 8.35 10.90
C ASN A 100 7.63 7.83 10.12
N ALA A 101 6.46 8.47 10.27
CA ALA A 101 5.25 8.12 9.55
C ALA A 101 5.38 8.38 8.03
N LEU A 102 5.96 9.51 7.63
CA LEU A 102 6.28 9.84 6.24
C LEU A 102 7.28 8.86 5.62
N ARG A 103 8.23 8.34 6.41
CA ARG A 103 9.16 7.30 5.95
C ARG A 103 8.41 6.00 5.62
N GLU A 104 7.46 5.59 6.44
CA GLU A 104 6.61 4.42 6.13
C GLU A 104 5.75 4.67 4.88
N LEU A 105 5.16 5.86 4.76
CA LEU A 105 4.38 6.23 3.58
C LEU A 105 5.23 6.24 2.29
N THR A 106 6.49 6.69 2.37
CA THR A 106 7.43 6.65 1.24
C THR A 106 7.70 5.22 0.78
N ARG A 107 7.73 4.24 1.70
CA ARG A 107 7.88 2.82 1.34
C ARG A 107 6.67 2.30 0.59
N VAL A 108 5.45 2.67 1.01
CA VAL A 108 4.20 2.34 0.30
C VAL A 108 4.28 2.81 -1.15
N PHE A 109 4.56 4.10 -1.37
CA PHE A 109 4.67 4.65 -2.72
C PHE A 109 5.82 4.06 -3.54
N SER A 110 6.94 3.71 -2.90
CA SER A 110 8.07 3.07 -3.59
C SER A 110 7.71 1.68 -4.11
N LEU A 111 6.97 0.88 -3.34
CA LEU A 111 6.46 -0.41 -3.82
C LEU A 111 5.43 -0.22 -4.92
N GLN A 112 4.46 0.67 -4.73
CA GLN A 112 3.46 0.94 -5.77
C GLN A 112 4.12 1.34 -7.08
N ARG A 113 5.13 2.22 -7.03
CA ARG A 113 5.93 2.59 -8.22
C ARG A 113 6.57 1.37 -8.86
N THR A 114 7.25 0.52 -8.08
CA THR A 114 7.90 -0.69 -8.61
C THR A 114 6.88 -1.64 -9.24
N VAL A 115 5.77 -1.89 -8.56
CA VAL A 115 4.70 -2.77 -9.05
C VAL A 115 4.09 -2.23 -10.35
N LEU A 116 3.79 -0.94 -10.42
CA LEU A 116 3.24 -0.32 -11.63
C LEU A 116 4.20 -0.44 -12.82
N VAL A 117 5.50 -0.23 -12.59
CA VAL A 117 6.52 -0.41 -13.65
C VAL A 117 6.56 -1.87 -14.12
N LEU A 118 6.59 -2.83 -13.19
CA LEU A 118 6.60 -4.26 -13.53
C LEU A 118 5.30 -4.67 -14.26
N ALA A 119 4.14 -4.21 -13.80
CA ALA A 119 2.86 -4.46 -14.45
C ALA A 119 2.84 -3.89 -15.87
N ALA A 120 3.34 -2.66 -16.08
CA ALA A 120 3.44 -2.06 -17.40
C ALA A 120 4.34 -2.88 -18.34
N ILE A 121 5.49 -3.37 -17.85
CA ILE A 121 6.38 -4.25 -18.63
C ILE A 121 5.65 -5.53 -19.03
N VAL A 122 4.97 -6.19 -18.09
CA VAL A 122 4.23 -7.43 -18.36
C VAL A 122 3.12 -7.20 -19.39
N ILE A 123 2.37 -6.11 -19.29
CA ILE A 123 1.31 -5.75 -20.24
C ILE A 123 1.88 -5.55 -21.64
N VAL A 124 2.97 -4.78 -21.78
CA VAL A 124 3.62 -4.53 -23.07
C VAL A 124 4.12 -5.84 -23.69
N MET A 125 4.76 -6.70 -22.89
CA MET A 125 5.24 -8.00 -23.34
C MET A 125 4.08 -8.92 -23.78
N ALA A 126 2.99 -8.97 -23.02
CA ALA A 126 1.82 -9.78 -23.35
C ALA A 126 1.17 -9.34 -24.67
N ILE A 127 1.01 -8.03 -24.88
CA ILE A 127 0.48 -7.47 -26.14
C ILE A 127 1.41 -7.81 -27.31
N GLY A 128 2.72 -7.64 -27.14
CA GLY A 128 3.71 -7.94 -28.17
C GLY A 128 3.72 -9.43 -28.58
N ILE A 129 3.71 -10.33 -27.60
CA ILE A 129 3.67 -11.78 -27.83
C ILE A 129 2.37 -12.16 -28.57
N HIS A 130 1.22 -11.68 -28.10
CA HIS A 130 -0.06 -11.95 -28.74
C HIS A 130 -0.08 -11.45 -30.19
N GLY A 131 0.44 -10.24 -30.44
CA GLY A 131 0.56 -9.68 -31.78
C GLY A 131 1.39 -10.56 -32.72
N VAL A 132 2.57 -11.02 -32.29
CA VAL A 132 3.43 -11.90 -33.08
C VAL A 132 2.74 -13.23 -33.38
N LEU A 133 2.09 -13.84 -32.39
CA LEU A 133 1.38 -15.12 -32.58
C LEU A 133 0.17 -15.00 -33.51
N SER A 134 -0.47 -13.84 -33.59
CA SER A 134 -1.63 -13.63 -34.47
C SER A 134 -1.27 -13.46 -35.96
N LEU A 135 0.02 -13.29 -36.28
CA LEU A 135 0.51 -13.06 -37.64
C LEU A 135 1.10 -14.32 -38.31
N GLY A 136 1.27 -15.42 -37.58
CA GLY A 136 1.80 -16.69 -38.07
C GLY A 136 0.74 -17.78 -38.10
#